data_AF-A0AAV5TBS5-F1
#
_entry.id   AF-A0AAV5TBS5-F1
#
_cell.length_a   1.000
_cell.length_b   1.000
_cell.length_c   1.000
_cell.angle_alpha   90.00
_cell.angle_beta   90.00
_cell.angle_gamma   90.00
#
_symmetry.space_group_name_H-M   'P 1'
#
loop_
_entity.id
_entity.type
_entity.pdbx_description
1 polymer ?
#
loop_
_entity_poly.entity_id
_entity_poly.type
_entity_poly.pdbx_seq_one_letter_code
_entity_poly.pdbx_strand_id
1 'polypeptide(L)'
;MQRALLAASLCALMIASLAVQPAVPETRKAFCSACMNIVKAMESGFESHEPNILQHCENLCDDLLGHMGNLAQECKDWIDKDFGEIMDKLTYGSWTPNAICQDYHLC
;
A
#
# COMPACT_ATOMS: atom_id res chain seq x y z
N MET A 1 2.41 64.32 -29.53
CA MET A 1 1.97 63.10 -30.23
C MET A 1 1.82 62.00 -29.17
N GLN A 2 0.83 62.01 -28.26
CA GLN A 2 -0.57 61.60 -28.39
C GLN A 2 -0.79 60.33 -29.23
N ARG A 3 -1.02 59.21 -28.53
CA ARG A 3 -2.05 58.16 -28.70
C ARG A 3 -1.55 56.87 -28.01
N ALA A 4 -2.06 56.52 -26.83
CA ALA A 4 -3.26 55.70 -26.67
C ALA A 4 -3.02 54.30 -27.30
N LEU A 5 -3.10 53.18 -26.59
CA LEU A 5 -4.29 52.62 -25.95
C LEU A 5 -3.83 51.42 -25.09
N LEU A 6 -4.26 51.36 -23.83
CA LEU A 6 -5.19 50.32 -23.29
C LEU A 6 -4.56 48.93 -23.12
N ALA A 7 -4.27 48.55 -21.88
CA ALA A 7 -5.22 47.90 -20.97
C ALA A 7 -5.24 46.38 -21.16
N ALA A 8 -4.49 45.68 -20.31
CA ALA A 8 -4.85 44.39 -19.75
C ALA A 8 -3.76 44.07 -18.72
N SER A 9 -3.97 44.56 -17.50
CA SER A 9 -4.49 43.69 -16.45
C SER A 9 -3.32 43.23 -15.59
N LEU A 10 -3.09 43.99 -14.53
CA LEU A 10 -2.50 43.53 -13.28
C LEU A 10 -3.38 42.39 -12.75
N CYS A 11 -3.33 41.23 -13.42
CA CYS A 11 -3.99 40.02 -12.94
C CYS A 11 -3.05 39.39 -11.93
N ALA A 12 -3.35 39.71 -10.68
CA ALA A 12 -2.89 39.08 -9.46
C ALA A 12 -2.32 37.66 -9.66
N LEU A 13 -1.03 37.52 -9.35
CA LEU A 13 -0.47 36.52 -8.43
C LEU A 13 -1.51 35.55 -7.82
N MET A 14 -1.99 34.57 -8.59
CA MET A 14 -2.73 33.41 -8.11
C MET A 14 -2.60 32.27 -9.12
N ILE A 15 -1.38 31.86 -9.47
CA ILE A 15 -1.21 30.50 -9.99
C ILE A 15 -1.22 29.61 -8.75
N ALA A 16 -2.43 29.22 -8.33
CA ALA A 16 -2.63 28.14 -7.40
C ALA A 16 -1.83 26.95 -7.93
N SER A 17 -0.75 26.59 -7.24
CA SER A 17 0.00 25.38 -7.52
C SER A 17 -0.92 24.20 -7.21
N LEU A 18 -1.70 23.78 -8.19
CA LEU A 18 -2.23 22.43 -8.26
C LEU A 18 -0.98 21.55 -8.33
N ALA A 19 -0.48 21.12 -7.16
CA ALA A 19 0.48 20.06 -7.08
C ALA A 19 -0.18 18.83 -7.71
N VAL A 20 0.07 18.62 -9.01
CA VAL A 20 -0.17 17.33 -9.66
C VAL A 20 0.70 16.35 -8.90
N GLN A 21 0.10 15.61 -7.97
CA GLN A 21 0.79 14.50 -7.35
C GLN A 21 1.14 13.50 -8.46
N PRO A 22 2.37 12.95 -8.49
CA PRO A 22 2.67 11.88 -9.42
C PRO A 22 1.71 10.72 -9.14
N ALA A 23 0.99 10.29 -10.17
CA ALA A 23 0.11 9.14 -10.05
C ALA A 23 0.93 7.92 -9.63
N VAL A 24 0.56 7.29 -8.51
CA VAL A 24 1.16 6.02 -8.08
C VAL A 24 0.87 4.96 -9.16
N PRO A 25 1.88 4.21 -9.64
CA PRO A 25 1.65 3.15 -10.62
C PRO A 25 0.61 2.14 -10.14
N GLU A 26 -0.29 1.70 -11.04
CA GLU A 26 -1.34 0.72 -10.71
C GLU A 26 -0.77 -0.60 -10.16
N THR A 27 0.42 -0.98 -10.61
CA THR A 27 1.15 -2.16 -10.09
C THR A 27 1.51 -2.00 -8.61
N ARG A 28 2.00 -0.82 -8.20
CA ARG A 28 2.28 -0.54 -6.78
C ARG A 28 1.00 -0.55 -5.95
N LYS A 29 -0.12 -0.04 -6.47
CA LYS A 29 -1.41 -0.12 -5.79
C LYS A 29 -1.86 -1.57 -5.59
N ALA A 30 -1.68 -2.42 -6.59
CA ALA A 30 -2.00 -3.84 -6.50
C ALA A 30 -1.18 -4.55 -5.43
N PHE A 31 0.15 -4.33 -5.38
CA PHE A 31 1.00 -4.93 -4.35
C PHE A 31 0.71 -4.41 -2.94
N CYS A 32 0.47 -3.10 -2.81
CA CYS A 32 0.05 -2.52 -1.54
C CYS A 32 -1.28 -3.15 -1.07
N SER A 33 -2.25 -3.28 -1.96
CA SER A 33 -3.54 -3.91 -1.63
C SER A 33 -3.38 -5.37 -1.22
N ALA A 34 -2.53 -6.14 -1.92
CA ALA A 34 -2.31 -7.54 -1.59
C ALA A 34 -1.66 -7.69 -0.22
N CYS A 35 -0.59 -6.94 0.06
CA CYS A 35 0.04 -6.90 1.36
C CYS A 35 -0.96 -6.53 2.46
N MET A 36 -1.74 -5.47 2.25
CA MET A 36 -2.72 -5.00 3.23
C MET A 36 -3.76 -6.07 3.56
N ASN A 37 -4.22 -6.84 2.57
CA ASN A 37 -5.19 -7.91 2.78
C ASN A 37 -4.60 -9.07 3.58
N ILE A 38 -3.38 -9.48 3.24
CA ILE A 38 -2.68 -10.58 3.92
C ILE A 38 -2.37 -10.20 5.37
N VAL A 39 -1.79 -9.03 5.62
CA VAL A 39 -1.43 -8.59 6.96
C VAL A 39 -2.66 -8.33 7.84
N LYS A 40 -3.77 -7.84 7.26
CA LYS A 40 -5.06 -7.78 7.97
C LYS A 40 -5.58 -9.16 8.35
N ALA A 41 -5.40 -10.17 7.50
CA ALA A 41 -5.79 -11.53 7.82
C ALA A 41 -4.97 -12.11 8.99
N MET A 42 -3.68 -11.76 9.07
CA MET A 42 -2.84 -12.09 10.22
C MET A 42 -3.37 -11.47 11.52
N GLU A 43 -3.63 -10.15 11.49
CA GLU A 43 -4.19 -9.39 12.62
C GLU A 43 -5.54 -9.96 13.07
N SER A 44 -6.50 -10.11 12.14
CA SER A 44 -7.84 -10.60 12.46
C SER A 44 -7.85 -12.05 12.93
N GLY A 45 -7.00 -12.89 12.33
CA GLY A 45 -6.85 -14.29 12.70
C GLY A 45 -6.31 -14.42 14.12
N PHE A 46 -5.36 -13.56 14.50
CA PHE A 46 -4.85 -13.50 15.86
C PHE A 46 -5.94 -13.08 16.86
N GLU A 47 -6.62 -11.97 16.61
CA GLU A 47 -7.68 -11.45 17.48
C GLU A 47 -8.81 -12.48 17.68
N SER A 48 -9.15 -13.20 16.62
CA SER A 48 -10.20 -14.22 16.61
C SER A 48 -9.75 -15.60 17.07
N HIS A 49 -8.47 -15.77 17.43
CA HIS A 49 -7.85 -17.05 17.82
C HIS A 49 -8.07 -18.15 16.77
N GLU A 50 -8.01 -17.78 15.49
CA GLU A 50 -8.19 -18.73 14.40
C GLU A 50 -7.02 -19.72 14.34
N PRO A 51 -7.30 -21.02 14.20
CA PRO A 51 -6.23 -21.98 13.91
C PRO A 51 -5.72 -21.77 12.48
N ASN A 52 -4.43 -22.02 12.26
CA ASN A 52 -3.81 -22.06 10.93
C ASN A 52 -3.81 -20.71 10.15
N ILE A 53 -3.62 -19.58 10.85
CA ILE A 53 -3.47 -18.25 10.26
C ILE A 53 -2.43 -18.24 9.11
N LEU A 54 -1.31 -18.93 9.29
CA LEU A 54 -0.25 -19.06 8.29
C LEU A 54 -0.79 -19.59 6.95
N GLN A 55 -1.47 -20.76 7.00
CA GLN A 55 -2.05 -21.38 5.80
C GLN A 55 -3.11 -20.48 5.15
N HIS A 56 -3.90 -19.76 5.95
CA HIS A 56 -4.87 -18.82 5.42
C HIS A 56 -4.19 -17.69 4.64
N CYS A 57 -3.09 -17.15 5.16
CA CYS A 57 -2.31 -16.11 4.49
C CYS A 57 -1.65 -16.62 3.20
N GLU A 58 -1.11 -17.84 3.21
CA GLU A 58 -0.58 -18.48 1.99
C GLU A 58 -1.65 -18.66 0.90
N ASN A 59 -2.88 -19.01 1.28
CA ASN A 59 -3.99 -19.13 0.34
C ASN A 59 -4.34 -17.75 -0.27
N LEU A 60 -4.28 -16.69 0.53
CA LEU A 60 -4.48 -15.33 0.01
C LEU A 60 -3.39 -14.93 -1.00
N CYS A 61 -2.15 -15.41 -0.88
CA CYS A 61 -1.14 -15.21 -1.92
C CYS A 61 -1.56 -15.84 -3.26
N ASP A 62 -2.13 -17.04 -3.25
CA ASP A 62 -2.63 -17.68 -4.47
C ASP A 62 -3.82 -16.91 -5.05
N ASP A 63 -4.78 -16.53 -4.22
CA ASP A 63 -6.00 -15.84 -4.66
C ASP A 63 -5.71 -14.46 -5.24
N LEU A 64 -4.77 -13.72 -4.63
CA LEU A 64 -4.48 -12.34 -5.01
C LEU A 64 -3.40 -12.23 -6.10
N LEU A 65 -2.41 -13.13 -6.09
CA LEU A 65 -1.18 -13.01 -6.89
C LEU A 65 -0.92 -14.24 -7.78
N GLY A 66 -1.73 -15.30 -7.71
CA GLY A 66 -1.54 -16.54 -8.49
C GLY A 66 -1.62 -16.37 -10.00
N HIS A 67 -2.21 -15.26 -10.46
CA HIS A 67 -2.25 -14.91 -11.89
C HIS A 67 -1.03 -14.09 -12.36
N MET A 68 -0.10 -13.77 -11.46
CA MET A 68 1.03 -12.86 -11.70
C MET A 68 2.38 -13.60 -11.71
N GLY A 69 2.46 -14.72 -12.44
CA GLY A 69 3.69 -15.52 -12.54
C GLY A 69 4.09 -16.13 -11.20
N ASN A 70 5.35 -15.98 -10.81
CA ASN A 70 5.89 -16.56 -9.57
C ASN A 70 5.57 -15.75 -8.31
N LEU A 71 4.81 -14.66 -8.43
CA LEU A 71 4.62 -13.75 -7.32
C LEU A 71 3.83 -14.36 -6.15
N ALA A 72 2.92 -15.29 -6.42
CA ALA A 72 2.26 -16.06 -5.35
C ALA A 72 3.27 -16.89 -4.54
N GLN A 73 4.29 -17.46 -5.19
CA GLN A 73 5.34 -18.19 -4.48
C GLN A 73 6.23 -17.24 -3.69
N GLU A 74 6.64 -16.11 -4.26
CA GLU A 74 7.42 -15.08 -3.55
C GLU A 74 6.66 -14.54 -2.33
N CYS A 75 5.34 -14.39 -2.43
CA CYS A 75 4.47 -13.99 -1.35
C CYS A 75 4.42 -15.04 -0.22
N LYS A 76 4.30 -16.32 -0.57
CA LYS A 76 4.34 -17.43 0.40
C LYS A 76 5.69 -17.50 1.10
N ASP A 77 6.78 -17.42 0.34
CA ASP A 77 8.14 -17.44 0.89
C ASP A 77 8.37 -16.26 1.87
N TRP A 78 7.81 -15.08 1.56
CA TRP A 78 7.84 -13.93 2.46
C TRP A 78 7.05 -14.19 3.75
N ILE A 79 5.82 -14.68 3.63
CA ILE A 79 5.00 -15.04 4.79
C ILE A 79 5.75 -16.06 5.65
N ASP A 80 6.17 -17.19 5.09
CA ASP A 80 6.83 -18.27 5.83
C ASP A 80 8.07 -17.79 6.60
N LYS A 81 8.84 -16.89 5.98
CA LYS A 81 10.05 -16.34 6.56
C LYS A 81 9.77 -15.35 7.69
N ASP A 82 8.81 -14.44 7.50
CA ASP A 82 8.64 -13.27 8.35
C ASP A 82 7.36 -13.33 9.21
N PHE A 83 6.56 -14.39 9.12
CA PHE A 83 5.27 -14.53 9.81
C PHE A 83 5.38 -14.22 11.31
N GLY A 84 6.37 -14.80 11.99
CA GLY A 84 6.56 -14.58 13.42
C GLY A 84 6.86 -13.12 13.77
N GLU A 85 7.74 -12.47 12.99
CA GLU A 85 8.08 -11.06 13.21
C GLU A 85 6.90 -10.14 12.94
N ILE A 86 6.15 -10.38 11.87
CA ILE A 86 4.96 -9.59 11.52
C ILE A 86 3.91 -9.74 12.61
N MET A 87 3.65 -10.97 13.08
CA MET A 87 2.75 -11.23 14.19
C MET A 87 3.20 -10.48 15.45
N ASP A 88 4.47 -10.59 15.85
CA ASP A 88 4.97 -9.88 17.04
C ASP A 88 4.81 -8.35 16.93
N LYS A 89 5.07 -7.78 15.74
CA LYS A 89 4.87 -6.35 15.47
C LYS A 89 3.38 -5.95 15.59
N LEU A 90 2.47 -6.76 15.07
CA LEU A 90 1.03 -6.53 15.15
C LEU A 90 0.51 -6.66 16.60
N THR A 91 0.91 -7.71 17.31
CA THR A 91 0.32 -8.08 18.60
C THR A 91 0.95 -7.34 19.78
N TYR A 92 2.25 -7.04 19.70
CA TYR A 92 3.01 -6.43 20.80
C TYR A 92 3.61 -5.08 20.42
N GLY A 93 3.85 -4.83 19.13
CA GLY A 93 4.51 -3.62 18.64
C GLY A 93 3.57 -2.43 18.38
N SER A 94 2.24 -2.61 18.45
CA SER A 94 1.24 -1.60 18.03
C SER A 94 1.37 -1.18 16.56
N TRP A 95 1.91 -2.06 15.71
CA TRP A 95 1.98 -1.82 14.28
C TRP A 95 0.62 -2.05 13.65
N THR A 96 0.31 -1.26 12.62
CA THR A 96 -0.88 -1.47 11.79
C THR A 96 -0.51 -2.23 10.52
N PRO A 97 -1.46 -2.89 9.84
CA PRO A 97 -1.19 -3.50 8.55
C PRO A 97 -0.55 -2.54 7.54
N ASN A 98 -0.94 -1.27 7.55
CA ASN A 98 -0.34 -0.24 6.69
C ASN A 98 1.12 0.05 7.04
N ALA A 99 1.46 0.11 8.34
CA ALA A 99 2.83 0.32 8.76
C ALA A 99 3.74 -0.84 8.32
N ILE A 100 3.26 -2.09 8.45
CA ILE A 100 3.99 -3.27 7.96
C ILE A 100 4.19 -3.18 6.45
N CYS A 101 3.14 -2.92 5.67
CA CYS A 101 3.27 -2.88 4.22
C CYS A 101 4.16 -1.73 3.70
N GLN A 102 4.29 -0.63 4.45
CA GLN A 102 5.25 0.44 4.17
C GLN A 102 6.69 0.04 4.48
N ASP A 103 6.92 -0.69 5.58
CA ASP A 103 8.23 -1.21 6.00
C ASP A 103 8.79 -2.19 4.97
N TYR A 104 7.94 -3.02 4.38
CA TYR A 104 8.28 -3.91 3.27
C TYR A 104 8.30 -3.22 1.89
N HIS A 105 8.05 -1.90 1.83
CA HIS A 105 8.03 -1.10 0.60
C HIS A 105 7.01 -1.56 -0.46
N LEU A 106 5.97 -2.29 -0.03
CA LEU A 106 4.87 -2.72 -0.89
C LEU A 106 3.80 -1.63 -1.00
N CYS A 107 3.74 -0.76 0.01
CA CYS A 107 3.16 0.58 -0.02
C CYS A 107 4.33 1.59 0.06
#